data_AF-A0A1E5G090-F1
#
_entry.id   AF-A0A1E5G090-F1
#
_cell.length_a   1.000
_cell.length_b   1.000
_cell.length_c   1.000
_cell.angle_alpha   90.00
_cell.angle_beta   90.00
_cell.angle_gamma   90.00
#
_symmetry.space_group_name_H-M   'P 1'
#
loop_
_entity.id
_entity.type
_entity.pdbx_description
1 polymer ?
#
loop_
_entity_poly.entity_id
_entity_poly.type
_entity_poly.pdbx_seq_one_letter_code
_entity_poly.pdbx_strand_id
1 'polypeptide(L)'
;MPHKGYHDINTVNVPFFSTDLAVEAHEHISQNQQIPGVDKEVEEIDKVKVERVFVRDIQGAQAINKAPGNYVTIYAPGLRTKDTPLRKAVSKIFAKEFSKYIEGLNDNASVLVVGLGNANATPDAIGPAVTDNLLISRHFFQVMPDKVEQGFRPISAISPGVMGQTGIETGDIILGVIQQIKPDVVVVVDALASRSIERINTTIQIADSGINPGAGVGNNRKVLNQETLGIPVIAVGVPTVVDAVTIVHDAMEFVAAHITEKGAMPMPTGITNMATKNMIRQQAMEQVQENNNQQHNTAAANQTSMNNQNLNQTINTEYESLTEDQKKQLIQQVLKAEGHQFMVTPKEIDTYIEEMAHIIAGGLNAALHPKIGIEDAAMYTH
;
A
#
# COMPACT_ATOMS: atom_id res chain seq x y z
N MET A 1 9.30 14.88 44.13
CA MET A 1 9.34 13.77 43.15
C MET A 1 8.71 14.26 41.86
N PRO A 2 9.48 14.53 40.79
CA PRO A 2 8.90 14.83 39.49
C PRO A 2 8.85 13.57 38.61
N HIS A 3 7.81 13.52 37.79
CA HIS A 3 7.50 12.51 36.78
C HIS A 3 8.69 12.17 35.88
N LYS A 4 9.04 10.87 35.78
CA LYS A 4 9.86 10.35 34.68
C LYS A 4 8.94 10.15 33.46
N GLY A 5 9.02 11.10 32.53
CA GLY A 5 8.38 11.01 31.23
C GLY A 5 9.01 9.92 30.36
N TYR A 6 8.18 9.36 29.49
CA TYR A 6 8.54 8.52 28.35
C TYR A 6 9.60 9.21 27.48
N HIS A 7 10.88 8.90 27.67
CA HIS A 7 11.96 9.41 26.82
C HIS A 7 13.00 8.36 26.42
N ASP A 8 12.66 7.07 26.53
CA ASP A 8 13.50 6.00 25.98
C ASP A 8 12.70 5.19 24.96
N ILE A 9 12.36 5.82 23.84
CA ILE A 9 12.12 5.06 22.62
C ILE A 9 13.51 4.90 22.01
N ASN A 10 14.09 3.71 22.18
CA ASN A 10 15.28 3.32 21.43
C ASN A 10 15.08 3.73 19.96
N THR A 11 15.97 4.59 19.46
CA THR A 11 16.12 4.87 18.03
C THR A 11 16.66 3.61 17.36
N VAL A 12 15.80 2.59 17.27
CA VAL A 12 15.96 1.50 16.34
C VAL A 12 16.03 2.15 14.97
N ASN A 13 17.06 1.79 14.22
CA ASN A 13 17.33 2.25 12.87
C ASN A 13 16.19 1.76 11.96
N VAL A 14 15.03 2.43 12.01
CA VAL A 14 13.88 2.12 11.15
C VAL A 14 14.34 2.43 9.72
N PRO A 15 14.24 1.49 8.77
CA PRO A 15 14.65 1.74 7.39
C PRO A 15 14.00 3.03 6.87
N PHE A 16 14.83 3.93 6.35
CA PHE A 16 14.50 5.32 5.97
C PHE A 16 13.34 5.42 4.96
N PHE A 17 13.05 4.34 4.25
CA PHE A 17 11.82 4.11 3.51
C PHE A 17 11.24 2.78 3.92
N SER A 18 10.02 2.83 4.44
CA SER A 18 9.28 1.66 4.84
C SER A 18 8.18 1.43 3.80
N THR A 19 8.27 0.32 3.07
CA THR A 19 7.24 -0.12 2.14
C THR A 19 6.89 -1.57 2.42
N ASP A 20 5.59 -1.86 2.41
CA ASP A 20 5.11 -3.23 2.51
C ASP A 20 5.09 -3.95 1.15
N LEU A 21 5.23 -3.21 0.04
CA LEU A 21 5.19 -3.77 -1.30
C LEU A 21 6.53 -4.40 -1.73
N ALA A 22 6.49 -5.64 -2.21
CA ALA A 22 7.65 -6.36 -2.73
C ALA A 22 8.20 -5.71 -4.01
N VAL A 23 7.32 -5.20 -4.87
CA VAL A 23 7.73 -4.53 -6.13
C VAL A 23 8.51 -3.24 -5.87
N GLU A 24 8.12 -2.45 -4.87
CA GLU A 24 8.81 -1.19 -4.55
C GLU A 24 10.17 -1.46 -3.92
N ALA A 25 10.27 -2.49 -3.08
CA ALA A 25 11.54 -2.90 -2.49
C ALA A 25 12.53 -3.41 -3.56
N HIS A 26 12.03 -4.06 -4.61
CA HIS A 26 12.82 -4.47 -5.76
C HIS A 26 13.23 -3.27 -6.66
N GLU A 27 12.30 -2.35 -6.97
CA GLU A 27 12.55 -1.16 -7.80
C GLU A 27 13.67 -0.26 -7.23
N HIS A 28 13.82 -0.22 -5.90
CA HIS A 28 14.87 0.55 -5.24
C HIS A 28 16.29 0.05 -5.53
N ILE A 29 16.45 -1.24 -5.82
CA ILE A 29 17.76 -1.90 -5.91
C ILE A 29 18.20 -2.02 -7.37
N SER A 30 17.26 -2.01 -8.32
CA SER A 30 17.62 -2.09 -9.73
C SER A 30 16.54 -1.61 -10.68
N GLN A 31 16.87 -0.59 -11.49
CA GLN A 31 16.15 -0.32 -12.73
C GLN A 31 16.57 -1.27 -13.87
N ASN A 32 17.66 -2.05 -13.75
CA ASN A 32 18.19 -2.87 -14.86
C ASN A 32 19.10 -4.09 -14.50
N GLN A 33 19.28 -4.50 -13.23
CA GLN A 33 20.04 -5.71 -12.90
C GLN A 33 19.18 -6.78 -12.24
N GLN A 34 19.45 -8.04 -12.61
CA GLN A 34 18.87 -9.21 -11.97
C GLN A 34 19.45 -9.36 -10.57
N ILE A 35 18.60 -9.36 -9.55
CA ILE A 35 18.99 -9.57 -8.16
C ILE A 35 19.14 -11.09 -7.93
N PRO A 36 20.31 -11.60 -7.54
CA PRO A 36 20.48 -13.01 -7.21
C PRO A 36 19.45 -13.46 -6.15
N GLY A 37 18.83 -14.61 -6.37
CA GLY A 37 17.82 -15.17 -5.45
C GLY A 37 16.40 -14.59 -5.60
N VAL A 38 16.18 -13.69 -6.57
CA VAL A 38 14.86 -13.10 -6.85
C VAL A 38 14.50 -13.26 -8.33
N ASP A 39 13.45 -14.01 -8.63
CA ASP A 39 12.86 -14.08 -9.98
C ASP A 39 11.70 -13.11 -10.11
N LYS A 40 11.49 -12.56 -11.32
CA LYS A 40 10.40 -11.63 -11.60
C LYS A 40 9.72 -11.95 -12.93
N GLU A 41 8.40 -11.96 -12.91
CA GLU A 41 7.55 -12.05 -14.10
C GLU A 41 6.57 -10.88 -14.14
N VAL A 42 6.31 -10.35 -15.32
CA VAL A 42 5.37 -9.24 -15.52
C VAL A 42 4.43 -9.57 -16.66
N GLU A 43 3.14 -9.38 -16.42
CA GLU A 43 2.06 -9.58 -17.38
C GLU A 43 1.15 -8.35 -17.36
N GLU A 44 0.68 -7.90 -18.52
CA GLU A 44 -0.28 -6.80 -18.62
C GLU A 44 -1.58 -7.32 -19.25
N ILE A 45 -2.69 -7.18 -18.54
CA ILE A 45 -4.01 -7.68 -18.91
C ILE A 45 -5.01 -6.54 -18.74
N ASP A 46 -5.69 -6.10 -19.80
CA ASP A 46 -6.76 -5.10 -19.73
C ASP A 46 -6.39 -3.81 -18.93
N LYS A 47 -5.18 -3.28 -19.13
CA LYS A 47 -4.61 -2.11 -18.42
C LYS A 47 -4.33 -2.35 -16.92
N VAL A 48 -4.30 -3.61 -16.52
CA VAL A 48 -3.87 -4.07 -15.20
C VAL A 48 -2.52 -4.74 -15.36
N LYS A 49 -1.52 -4.27 -14.61
CA LYS A 49 -0.19 -4.87 -14.56
C LYS A 49 -0.13 -5.87 -13.41
N VAL A 50 0.20 -7.11 -13.71
CA VAL A 50 0.40 -8.19 -12.73
C VAL A 50 1.90 -8.50 -12.68
N GLU A 51 2.52 -8.25 -11.53
CA GLU A 51 3.93 -8.54 -11.29
C GLU A 51 4.04 -9.68 -10.28
N ARG A 52 4.79 -10.73 -10.63
CA ARG A 52 5.05 -11.88 -9.76
C ARG A 52 6.52 -11.87 -9.39
N VAL A 53 6.81 -11.86 -8.09
CA VAL A 53 8.17 -11.83 -7.54
C VAL A 53 8.35 -13.09 -6.70
N PHE A 54 9.37 -13.88 -7.01
CA PHE A 54 9.69 -15.12 -6.31
C PHE A 54 11.00 -14.93 -5.56
N VAL A 55 10.91 -14.86 -4.22
CA VAL A 55 12.08 -14.73 -3.34
C VAL A 55 12.50 -16.14 -2.92
N ARG A 56 13.55 -16.67 -3.55
CA ARG A 56 13.94 -18.09 -3.46
C ARG A 56 14.75 -18.43 -2.22
N ASP A 57 15.57 -17.49 -1.76
CA ASP A 57 16.55 -17.74 -0.72
C ASP A 57 16.75 -16.54 0.21
N ILE A 58 17.56 -16.76 1.25
CA ILE A 58 17.89 -15.75 2.27
C ILE A 58 18.66 -14.57 1.66
N GLN A 59 19.46 -14.81 0.61
CA GLN A 59 20.23 -13.73 -0.04
C GLN A 59 19.29 -12.77 -0.77
N GLY A 60 18.34 -13.31 -1.53
CA GLY A 60 17.28 -12.54 -2.17
C GLY A 60 16.41 -11.81 -1.14
N ALA A 61 16.06 -12.49 -0.05
CA ALA A 61 15.29 -11.91 1.05
C ALA A 61 15.99 -10.70 1.69
N GLN A 62 17.30 -10.82 1.94
CA GLN A 62 18.12 -9.72 2.45
C GLN A 62 18.29 -8.60 1.42
N ALA A 63 18.45 -8.94 0.15
CA ALA A 63 18.59 -7.95 -0.91
C ALA A 63 17.37 -7.03 -0.94
N ILE A 64 16.16 -7.59 -1.09
CA ILE A 64 14.94 -6.79 -1.21
C ILE A 64 14.23 -6.50 0.12
N ASN A 65 14.82 -6.87 1.27
CA ASN A 65 14.22 -6.71 2.60
C ASN A 65 12.79 -7.28 2.71
N LYS A 66 12.56 -8.49 2.17
CA LYS A 66 11.30 -9.23 2.24
C LYS A 66 11.56 -10.68 2.59
N ALA A 67 10.63 -11.30 3.31
CA ALA A 67 10.76 -12.73 3.64
C ALA A 67 10.74 -13.60 2.37
N PRO A 68 11.41 -14.76 2.36
CA PRO A 68 11.27 -15.73 1.27
C PRO A 68 9.79 -16.10 1.03
N GLY A 69 9.42 -16.25 -0.23
CA GLY A 69 8.03 -16.51 -0.63
C GLY A 69 7.69 -15.97 -2.02
N ASN A 70 6.44 -16.18 -2.40
CA ASN A 70 5.85 -15.80 -3.66
C ASN A 70 4.96 -14.57 -3.44
N TYR A 71 5.23 -13.51 -4.18
CA TYR A 71 4.50 -12.26 -4.11
C TYR A 71 3.84 -11.96 -5.45
N VAL A 72 2.56 -11.66 -5.45
CA VAL A 72 1.85 -11.16 -6.63
C VAL A 72 1.37 -9.75 -6.34
N THR A 73 1.73 -8.79 -7.20
CA THR A 73 1.24 -7.41 -7.14
C THR A 73 0.38 -7.12 -8.35
N ILE A 74 -0.88 -6.76 -8.11
CA ILE A 74 -1.85 -6.36 -9.12
C ILE A 74 -1.95 -4.84 -9.06
N TYR A 75 -1.46 -4.15 -10.09
CA TYR A 75 -1.46 -2.70 -10.20
C TYR A 75 -2.41 -2.23 -11.30
N ALA A 76 -3.44 -1.47 -10.92
CA ALA A 76 -4.48 -0.97 -11.80
C ALA A 76 -4.74 0.53 -11.52
N PRO A 77 -3.99 1.45 -12.16
CA PRO A 77 -4.12 2.90 -11.92
C PRO A 77 -5.55 3.43 -12.07
N GLY A 78 -6.32 2.82 -12.98
CA GLY A 78 -7.70 3.22 -13.26
C GLY A 78 -8.68 2.99 -12.10
N LEU A 79 -8.31 2.27 -11.04
CA LEU A 79 -9.18 2.03 -9.88
C LEU A 79 -9.57 3.31 -9.12
N ARG A 80 -8.81 4.41 -9.27
CA ARG A 80 -9.20 5.73 -8.73
C ARG A 80 -10.42 6.33 -9.44
N THR A 81 -10.78 5.78 -10.58
CA THR A 81 -11.91 6.23 -11.37
C THR A 81 -13.13 5.34 -11.09
N LYS A 82 -14.32 5.84 -11.43
CA LYS A 82 -15.58 5.09 -11.30
C LYS A 82 -15.82 4.08 -12.42
N ASP A 83 -14.77 3.37 -12.83
CA ASP A 83 -14.79 2.38 -13.91
C ASP A 83 -15.23 0.99 -13.39
N THR A 84 -16.53 0.73 -13.40
CA THR A 84 -17.10 -0.56 -12.96
C THR A 84 -16.58 -1.76 -13.76
N PRO A 85 -16.48 -1.72 -15.11
CA PRO A 85 -15.83 -2.78 -15.87
C PRO A 85 -14.41 -3.12 -15.40
N LEU A 86 -13.58 -2.11 -15.15
CA LEU A 86 -12.23 -2.33 -14.64
C LEU A 86 -12.23 -3.02 -13.28
N ARG A 87 -13.11 -2.62 -12.36
CA ARG A 87 -13.22 -3.26 -11.03
C ARG A 87 -13.54 -4.74 -11.14
N LYS A 88 -14.47 -5.10 -12.04
CA LYS A 88 -14.78 -6.51 -12.33
C LYS A 88 -13.57 -7.24 -12.91
N ALA A 89 -12.84 -6.62 -13.83
CA ALA A 89 -11.62 -7.20 -14.40
C ALA A 89 -10.55 -7.44 -13.32
N VAL A 90 -10.29 -6.46 -12.45
CA VAL A 90 -9.35 -6.60 -11.33
C VAL A 90 -9.78 -7.70 -10.38
N SER A 91 -11.06 -7.78 -10.02
CA SER A 91 -11.59 -8.87 -9.17
C SER A 91 -11.40 -10.25 -9.80
N LYS A 92 -11.61 -10.38 -11.13
CA LYS A 92 -11.34 -11.60 -11.89
C LYS A 92 -9.86 -11.98 -11.89
N ILE A 93 -8.98 -11.01 -12.13
CA ILE A 93 -7.52 -11.20 -12.10
C ILE A 93 -7.06 -11.61 -10.69
N PHE A 94 -7.56 -10.92 -9.66
CA PHE A 94 -7.29 -11.26 -8.27
C PHE A 94 -7.70 -12.69 -7.95
N ALA A 95 -8.92 -13.10 -8.31
CA ALA A 95 -9.38 -14.46 -8.08
C ALA A 95 -8.47 -15.49 -8.76
N LYS A 96 -8.11 -15.26 -10.04
CA LYS A 96 -7.20 -16.13 -10.80
C LYS A 96 -5.82 -16.27 -10.16
N GLU A 97 -5.23 -15.17 -9.70
CA GLU A 97 -3.91 -15.21 -9.05
C GLU A 97 -3.99 -15.80 -7.64
N PHE A 98 -5.03 -15.47 -6.88
CA PHE A 98 -5.26 -16.02 -5.54
C PHE A 98 -5.49 -17.54 -5.58
N SER A 99 -6.20 -18.06 -6.58
CA SER A 99 -6.45 -19.51 -6.73
C SER A 99 -5.16 -20.34 -6.79
N LYS A 100 -4.04 -19.76 -7.23
CA LYS A 100 -2.73 -20.45 -7.27
C LYS A 100 -2.17 -20.68 -5.85
N TYR A 101 -2.47 -19.81 -4.90
CA TYR A 101 -2.02 -19.93 -3.50
C TYR A 101 -2.78 -20.99 -2.71
N ILE A 102 -3.97 -21.35 -3.18
CA ILE A 102 -4.82 -22.40 -2.61
C ILE A 102 -4.85 -23.66 -3.46
N GLU A 103 -3.99 -23.74 -4.48
CA GLU A 103 -3.87 -24.91 -5.34
C GLU A 103 -3.42 -26.10 -4.49
N GLY A 104 -4.15 -27.22 -4.59
CA GLY A 104 -3.90 -28.41 -3.77
C GLY A 104 -4.67 -28.46 -2.45
N LEU A 105 -5.37 -27.39 -2.04
CA LEU A 105 -6.35 -27.50 -0.95
C LEU A 105 -7.54 -28.36 -1.39
N ASN A 106 -8.01 -29.21 -0.48
CA ASN A 106 -9.24 -29.98 -0.67
C ASN A 106 -10.42 -29.02 -0.92
N ASP A 107 -11.38 -29.41 -1.75
CA ASP A 107 -12.62 -28.64 -1.97
C ASP A 107 -13.34 -28.31 -0.65
N ASN A 108 -13.25 -29.21 0.33
CA ASN A 108 -13.84 -29.06 1.67
C ASN A 108 -12.89 -28.45 2.72
N ALA A 109 -11.71 -27.99 2.33
CA ALA A 109 -10.74 -27.38 3.25
C ALA A 109 -11.35 -26.16 3.95
N SER A 110 -11.24 -26.08 5.26
CA SER A 110 -11.74 -24.97 6.06
C SER A 110 -10.81 -23.77 6.03
N VAL A 111 -11.39 -22.59 5.81
CA VAL A 111 -10.64 -21.35 5.63
C VAL A 111 -11.04 -20.35 6.71
N LEU A 112 -10.05 -19.78 7.38
CA LEU A 112 -10.25 -18.64 8.27
C LEU A 112 -9.73 -17.38 7.58
N VAL A 113 -10.62 -16.42 7.30
CA VAL A 113 -10.24 -15.10 6.83
C VAL A 113 -10.15 -14.14 8.01
N VAL A 114 -9.04 -13.43 8.14
CA VAL A 114 -8.80 -12.48 9.23
C VAL A 114 -8.65 -11.08 8.63
N GLY A 115 -9.60 -10.20 8.94
CA GLY A 115 -9.52 -8.78 8.59
C GLY A 115 -8.75 -8.01 9.65
N LEU A 116 -7.49 -7.67 9.37
CA LEU A 116 -6.69 -6.84 10.25
C LEU A 116 -7.02 -5.36 10.10
N GLY A 117 -6.80 -4.64 11.20
CA GLY A 117 -6.92 -3.19 11.24
C GLY A 117 -8.03 -2.70 12.16
N ASN A 118 -8.25 -1.40 12.12
CA ASN A 118 -9.21 -0.69 12.95
C ASN A 118 -10.31 -0.06 12.09
N ALA A 119 -11.53 -0.59 12.18
CA ALA A 119 -12.69 -0.05 11.47
C ALA A 119 -12.98 1.44 11.75
N ASN A 120 -12.53 1.97 12.89
CA ASN A 120 -12.69 3.39 13.24
C ASN A 120 -11.65 4.31 12.60
N ALA A 121 -10.58 3.76 12.03
CA ALA A 121 -9.57 4.51 11.29
C ALA A 121 -9.69 4.12 9.82
N THR A 122 -10.37 4.94 9.02
CA THR A 122 -10.72 4.64 7.62
C THR A 122 -9.59 4.03 6.77
N PRO A 123 -8.35 4.59 6.73
CA PRO A 123 -7.27 3.97 5.95
C PRO A 123 -6.83 2.59 6.45
N ASP A 124 -7.16 2.23 7.70
CA ASP A 124 -6.84 0.95 8.34
C ASP A 124 -8.07 0.01 8.37
N ALA A 125 -9.18 0.37 7.70
CA ALA A 125 -10.44 -0.36 7.77
C ALA A 125 -10.60 -1.43 6.66
N ILE A 126 -9.62 -1.62 5.77
CA ILE A 126 -9.74 -2.52 4.62
C ILE A 126 -9.98 -3.98 5.03
N GLY A 127 -9.31 -4.48 6.07
CA GLY A 127 -9.51 -5.84 6.57
C GLY A 127 -10.96 -6.06 7.06
N PRO A 128 -11.45 -5.24 8.02
CA PRO A 128 -12.85 -5.26 8.44
C PRO A 128 -13.84 -5.15 7.27
N ALA A 129 -13.63 -4.20 6.36
CA ALA A 129 -14.52 -3.98 5.22
C ALA A 129 -14.57 -5.19 4.27
N VAL A 130 -13.44 -5.87 4.04
CA VAL A 130 -13.40 -7.12 3.27
C VAL A 130 -14.17 -8.22 4.00
N THR A 131 -13.98 -8.39 5.30
CA THR A 131 -14.67 -9.45 6.05
C THR A 131 -16.19 -9.29 6.08
N ASP A 132 -16.70 -8.05 6.11
CA ASP A 132 -18.13 -7.77 6.09
C ASP A 132 -18.80 -8.14 4.75
N ASN A 133 -18.00 -8.24 3.68
CA ASN A 133 -18.44 -8.56 2.32
C ASN A 133 -18.20 -10.02 1.91
N LEU A 134 -17.64 -10.85 2.80
CA LEU A 134 -17.36 -12.26 2.50
C LEU A 134 -18.60 -13.13 2.66
N LEU A 135 -18.70 -14.14 1.79
CA LEU A 135 -19.73 -15.16 1.92
C LEU A 135 -19.35 -16.17 3.00
N ILE A 136 -19.81 -15.93 4.23
CA ILE A 136 -19.53 -16.79 5.38
C ILE A 136 -20.39 -18.06 5.33
N SER A 137 -19.74 -19.22 5.29
CA SER A 137 -20.42 -20.49 5.04
C SER A 137 -20.20 -21.55 6.13
N ARG A 138 -19.17 -21.42 7.00
CA ARG A 138 -18.79 -22.46 7.98
C ARG A 138 -19.96 -22.94 8.85
N HIS A 139 -20.84 -22.04 9.28
CA HIS A 139 -21.97 -22.36 10.15
C HIS A 139 -23.01 -23.26 9.46
N PHE A 140 -23.19 -23.17 8.13
CA PHE A 140 -24.08 -24.07 7.40
C PHE A 140 -23.58 -25.51 7.41
N PHE A 141 -22.27 -25.72 7.29
CA PHE A 141 -21.67 -27.06 7.38
C PHE A 141 -21.83 -27.68 8.78
N GLN A 142 -21.93 -26.85 9.83
CA GLN A 142 -22.09 -27.33 11.21
C GLN A 142 -23.56 -27.60 11.56
N VAL A 143 -24.48 -26.75 11.10
CA VAL A 143 -25.89 -26.79 11.51
C VAL A 143 -26.78 -27.52 10.49
N MET A 144 -26.44 -27.45 9.20
CA MET A 144 -27.25 -27.97 8.09
C MET A 144 -26.39 -28.63 6.98
N PRO A 145 -25.55 -29.63 7.30
CA PRO A 145 -24.60 -30.21 6.34
C PRO A 145 -25.29 -30.75 5.08
N ASP A 146 -26.48 -31.36 5.21
CA ASP A 146 -27.22 -31.95 4.08
C ASP A 146 -27.81 -30.92 3.10
N LYS A 147 -27.81 -29.63 3.47
CA LYS A 147 -28.34 -28.53 2.64
C LYS A 147 -27.25 -27.71 1.97
N VAL A 148 -25.97 -27.98 2.26
CA VAL A 148 -24.89 -27.25 1.61
C VAL A 148 -24.68 -27.84 0.23
N GLU A 149 -24.90 -27.01 -0.80
CA GLU A 149 -24.66 -27.43 -2.17
C GLU A 149 -23.17 -27.75 -2.39
N GLN A 150 -22.90 -28.71 -3.28
CA GLN A 150 -21.52 -29.00 -3.67
C GLN A 150 -20.88 -27.78 -4.33
N GLY A 151 -19.63 -27.48 -3.98
CA GLY A 151 -18.87 -26.35 -4.53
C GLY A 151 -18.77 -25.15 -3.60
N PHE A 152 -19.38 -25.22 -2.42
CA PHE A 152 -19.08 -24.31 -1.31
C PHE A 152 -17.96 -24.90 -0.47
N ARG A 153 -17.07 -24.02 0.02
CA ARG A 153 -16.02 -24.33 0.98
C ARG A 153 -16.41 -23.75 2.35
N PRO A 154 -16.09 -24.39 3.49
CA PRO A 154 -16.39 -23.83 4.81
C PRO A 154 -15.47 -22.66 5.16
N ILE A 155 -15.99 -21.45 5.02
CA ILE A 155 -15.30 -20.18 5.29
C ILE A 155 -15.84 -19.58 6.59
N SER A 156 -14.93 -19.21 7.47
CA SER A 156 -15.17 -18.36 8.64
C SER A 156 -14.37 -17.07 8.49
N ALA A 157 -14.89 -15.96 9.01
CA ALA A 157 -14.15 -14.71 9.06
C ALA A 157 -14.23 -14.07 10.44
N ILE A 158 -13.17 -13.36 10.83
CA ILE A 158 -13.13 -12.53 12.03
C ILE A 158 -12.39 -11.23 11.73
N SER A 159 -12.77 -10.17 12.42
CA SER A 159 -12.03 -8.91 12.49
C SER A 159 -11.71 -8.62 13.96
N PRO A 160 -10.52 -9.02 14.44
CA PRO A 160 -10.18 -9.00 15.86
C PRO A 160 -10.00 -7.59 16.44
N GLY A 161 -9.95 -6.56 15.58
CA GLY A 161 -9.63 -5.20 15.97
C GLY A 161 -8.16 -5.03 16.36
N VAL A 162 -7.86 -3.92 17.03
CA VAL A 162 -6.51 -3.56 17.46
C VAL A 162 -6.35 -3.69 18.97
N MET A 163 -5.12 -3.94 19.43
CA MET A 163 -4.80 -4.09 20.86
C MET A 163 -5.33 -2.94 21.73
N GLY A 164 -5.34 -1.70 21.20
CA GLY A 164 -5.88 -0.54 21.91
C GLY A 164 -7.39 -0.61 22.22
N GLN A 165 -8.13 -1.46 21.51
CA GLN A 165 -9.57 -1.69 21.71
C GLN A 165 -9.84 -2.92 22.57
N THR A 166 -9.08 -4.00 22.36
CA THR A 166 -9.36 -5.30 22.98
C THR A 166 -8.55 -5.56 24.24
N GLY A 167 -7.40 -4.89 24.40
CA GLY A 167 -6.41 -5.20 25.43
C GLY A 167 -5.64 -6.51 25.20
N ILE A 168 -5.86 -7.19 24.07
CA ILE A 168 -5.21 -8.45 23.70
C ILE A 168 -4.48 -8.23 22.38
N GLU A 169 -3.25 -8.74 22.27
CA GLU A 169 -2.51 -8.69 21.02
C GLU A 169 -3.27 -9.42 19.90
N THR A 170 -3.35 -8.80 18.72
CA THR A 170 -4.17 -9.31 17.62
C THR A 170 -3.73 -10.73 17.20
N GLY A 171 -2.42 -11.00 17.20
CA GLY A 171 -1.87 -12.34 16.93
C GLY A 171 -2.30 -13.40 17.95
N ASP A 172 -2.47 -13.04 19.22
CA ASP A 172 -2.89 -13.98 20.26
C ASP A 172 -4.39 -14.32 20.12
N ILE A 173 -5.22 -13.35 19.73
CA ILE A 173 -6.64 -13.60 19.38
C ILE A 173 -6.72 -14.59 18.21
N ILE A 174 -5.98 -14.32 17.14
CA ILE A 174 -5.96 -15.16 15.94
C ILE A 174 -5.52 -16.58 16.28
N LEU A 175 -4.42 -16.72 17.03
CA LEU A 175 -3.91 -18.02 17.47
C LEU A 175 -4.94 -18.78 18.32
N GLY A 176 -5.63 -18.10 19.24
CA GLY A 176 -6.70 -18.70 20.04
C GLY A 176 -7.84 -19.24 19.18
N VAL A 177 -8.27 -18.49 18.15
CA VAL A 177 -9.30 -18.94 17.21
C VAL A 177 -8.82 -20.13 16.39
N ILE A 178 -7.59 -20.09 15.87
CA ILE A 178 -6.98 -21.18 15.11
C ILE A 178 -6.95 -22.48 15.93
N GLN A 179 -6.52 -22.41 17.19
CA GLN A 179 -6.46 -23.58 18.08
C GLN A 179 -7.85 -24.20 18.31
N GLN A 180 -8.88 -23.37 18.39
CA GLN A 180 -10.25 -23.81 18.65
C GLN A 180 -10.93 -24.39 17.40
N ILE A 181 -10.84 -23.70 16.25
CA ILE A 181 -11.63 -24.05 15.06
C ILE A 181 -10.85 -24.92 14.06
N LYS A 182 -9.51 -24.95 14.19
CA LYS A 182 -8.54 -25.71 13.38
C LYS A 182 -8.77 -25.54 11.87
N PRO A 183 -8.62 -24.32 11.34
CA PRO A 183 -8.73 -24.10 9.90
C PRO A 183 -7.53 -24.73 9.18
N ASP A 184 -7.72 -25.12 7.92
CA ASP A 184 -6.66 -25.70 7.09
C ASP A 184 -5.73 -24.63 6.51
N VAL A 185 -6.23 -23.41 6.34
CA VAL A 185 -5.47 -22.24 5.88
C VAL A 185 -6.04 -20.95 6.49
N VAL A 186 -5.18 -19.98 6.72
CA VAL A 186 -5.55 -18.62 7.12
C VAL A 186 -5.28 -17.65 5.99
N VAL A 187 -6.25 -16.81 5.68
CA VAL A 187 -6.10 -15.68 4.76
C VAL A 187 -6.15 -14.41 5.60
N VAL A 188 -5.10 -13.60 5.56
CA VAL A 188 -5.01 -12.36 6.33
C VAL A 188 -5.17 -11.19 5.37
N VAL A 189 -6.11 -10.29 5.62
CA VAL A 189 -6.30 -9.07 4.82
C VAL A 189 -5.90 -7.87 5.66
N ASP A 190 -5.00 -7.02 5.15
CA ASP A 190 -4.42 -5.90 5.89
C ASP A 190 -4.24 -4.64 5.04
N ALA A 191 -4.21 -3.49 5.71
CA ALA A 191 -3.76 -2.24 5.11
C ALA A 191 -2.23 -2.20 5.06
N LEU A 192 -1.68 -1.76 3.94
CA LEU A 192 -0.26 -1.62 3.71
C LEU A 192 0.14 -0.15 3.59
N ALA A 193 1.42 0.14 3.86
CA ALA A 193 2.05 1.39 3.46
C ALA A 193 2.81 1.21 2.14
N SER A 194 2.68 2.20 1.25
CA SER A 194 3.44 2.30 0.01
C SER A 194 4.37 3.51 0.05
N ARG A 195 5.42 3.48 -0.77
CA ARG A 195 6.28 4.63 -1.05
C ARG A 195 5.73 5.48 -2.21
N SER A 196 5.00 4.86 -3.13
CA SER A 196 4.45 5.57 -4.29
C SER A 196 3.03 6.05 -4.03
N ILE A 197 2.82 7.36 -4.17
CA ILE A 197 1.48 7.94 -4.14
C ILE A 197 0.60 7.28 -5.20
N GLU A 198 1.14 6.93 -6.37
CA GLU A 198 0.39 6.32 -7.48
C GLU A 198 -0.21 4.96 -7.10
N ARG A 199 0.38 4.23 -6.14
CA ARG A 199 -0.04 2.88 -5.75
C ARG A 199 -1.13 2.84 -4.68
N ILE A 200 -1.39 3.96 -3.99
CA ILE A 200 -2.47 4.05 -2.99
C ILE A 200 -3.82 3.71 -3.64
N ASN A 201 -4.54 2.74 -3.08
CA ASN A 201 -5.87 2.29 -3.53
C ASN A 201 -5.96 1.82 -5.00
N THR A 202 -4.82 1.54 -5.64
CA THR A 202 -4.76 1.02 -7.02
C THR A 202 -3.97 -0.27 -7.11
N THR A 203 -3.51 -0.79 -5.97
CA THR A 203 -2.62 -1.93 -5.90
C THR A 203 -3.15 -2.94 -4.90
N ILE A 204 -3.08 -4.22 -5.24
CA ILE A 204 -3.33 -5.33 -4.32
C ILE A 204 -2.10 -6.21 -4.34
N GLN A 205 -1.59 -6.60 -3.17
CA GLN A 205 -0.51 -7.56 -3.03
C GLN A 205 -1.01 -8.86 -2.39
N ILE A 206 -0.62 -10.00 -2.94
CA ILE A 206 -0.83 -11.33 -2.36
C ILE A 206 0.54 -11.92 -2.01
N ALA A 207 0.68 -12.56 -0.85
CA ALA A 207 1.93 -13.21 -0.43
C ALA A 207 1.68 -14.46 0.42
N ASP A 208 2.49 -15.51 0.27
CA ASP A 208 2.49 -16.70 1.14
C ASP A 208 3.54 -16.65 2.25
N SER A 209 4.38 -15.61 2.27
CA SER A 209 5.37 -15.38 3.31
C SER A 209 4.77 -14.92 4.65
N GLY A 210 3.46 -14.63 4.66
CA GLY A 210 2.74 -14.03 5.78
C GLY A 210 2.75 -12.50 5.71
N ILE A 211 2.45 -11.88 6.85
CA ILE A 211 2.41 -10.42 6.99
C ILE A 211 2.99 -9.98 8.33
N ASN A 212 3.61 -8.81 8.34
CA ASN A 212 3.99 -8.13 9.59
C ASN A 212 3.09 -6.90 9.76
N PRO A 213 2.04 -6.98 10.59
CA PRO A 213 1.04 -5.93 10.66
C PRO A 213 1.63 -4.59 11.09
N GLY A 214 1.50 -3.59 10.23
CA GLY A 214 2.04 -2.25 10.45
C GLY A 214 3.55 -2.11 10.27
N ALA A 215 4.25 -3.07 9.65
CA ALA A 215 5.67 -2.94 9.32
C ALA A 215 5.96 -1.68 8.49
N GLY A 216 5.11 -1.41 7.50
CA GLY A 216 5.11 -0.22 6.65
C GLY A 216 5.08 1.11 7.42
N VAL A 217 4.57 1.12 8.64
CA VAL A 217 4.47 2.29 9.50
C VAL A 217 5.43 2.22 10.70
N GLY A 218 6.45 1.36 10.65
CA GLY A 218 7.47 1.25 11.69
C GLY A 218 7.02 0.47 12.95
N ASN A 219 5.86 -0.18 12.93
CA ASN A 219 5.45 -1.06 14.02
C ASN A 219 6.15 -2.42 13.90
N ASN A 220 6.70 -2.90 15.02
CA ASN A 220 7.28 -4.23 15.14
C ASN A 220 6.32 -5.17 15.89
N ARG A 221 5.15 -5.46 15.28
CA ARG A 221 4.24 -6.47 15.82
C ARG A 221 4.76 -7.88 15.55
N LYS A 222 4.20 -8.87 16.23
CA LYS A 222 4.50 -10.27 15.91
C LYS A 222 4.08 -10.53 14.46
N VAL A 223 5.01 -11.08 13.68
CA VAL A 223 4.75 -11.54 12.31
C VAL A 223 3.66 -12.61 12.35
N LEU A 224 2.74 -12.57 11.39
CA LEU A 224 1.70 -13.57 11.17
C LEU A 224 2.09 -14.38 9.93
N ASN A 225 2.63 -15.56 10.14
CA ASN A 225 3.11 -16.47 9.10
C ASN A 225 2.92 -17.93 9.53
N GLN A 226 3.29 -18.87 8.67
CA GLN A 226 3.16 -20.29 8.97
C GLN A 226 3.98 -20.73 10.19
N GLU A 227 5.15 -20.13 10.42
CA GLU A 227 6.02 -20.46 11.56
C GLU A 227 5.38 -20.05 12.90
N THR A 228 4.70 -18.91 12.94
CA THR A 228 4.09 -18.36 14.15
C THR A 228 2.70 -18.92 14.43
N LEU A 229 1.91 -19.20 13.39
CA LEU A 229 0.53 -19.69 13.51
C LEU A 229 0.41 -21.23 13.38
N GLY A 230 1.45 -21.90 12.88
CA GLY A 230 1.50 -23.36 12.74
C GLY A 230 0.69 -23.94 11.57
N ILE A 231 0.05 -23.09 10.77
CA ILE A 231 -0.75 -23.46 9.58
C ILE A 231 -0.44 -22.51 8.43
N PRO A 232 -0.69 -22.90 7.16
CA PRO A 232 -0.45 -22.03 6.00
C PRO A 232 -1.14 -20.68 6.13
N VAL A 233 -0.42 -19.61 5.76
CA VAL A 233 -0.90 -18.22 5.82
C VAL A 233 -0.75 -17.57 4.46
N ILE A 234 -1.82 -16.98 3.95
CA ILE A 234 -1.81 -16.17 2.73
C ILE A 234 -2.20 -14.75 3.12
N ALA A 235 -1.31 -13.79 2.90
CA ALA A 235 -1.56 -12.38 3.14
C ALA A 235 -2.08 -11.69 1.87
N VAL A 236 -3.07 -10.82 2.04
CA VAL A 236 -3.62 -9.91 1.04
C VAL A 236 -3.49 -8.49 1.60
N GLY A 237 -2.72 -7.66 0.93
CA GLY A 237 -2.43 -6.30 1.38
C GLY A 237 -2.85 -5.25 0.37
N VAL A 238 -3.39 -4.13 0.86
CA VAL A 238 -3.78 -2.98 0.05
C VAL A 238 -3.06 -1.73 0.55
N PRO A 239 -2.28 -1.02 -0.28
CA PRO A 239 -1.71 0.24 0.11
C PRO A 239 -2.76 1.32 0.27
N THR A 240 -2.92 1.85 1.48
CA THR A 240 -3.93 2.89 1.81
C THR A 240 -3.30 4.20 2.26
N VAL A 241 -2.02 4.16 2.63
CA VAL A 241 -1.24 5.28 3.15
C VAL A 241 0.16 5.34 2.57
N VAL A 242 0.75 6.52 2.60
CA VAL A 242 2.18 6.79 2.36
C VAL A 242 2.70 7.63 3.52
N ASP A 243 3.98 7.45 3.89
CA ASP A 243 4.62 8.27 4.92
C ASP A 243 4.75 9.73 4.45
N ALA A 244 4.40 10.68 5.32
CA ALA A 244 4.51 12.10 4.99
C ALA A 244 5.93 12.53 4.59
N VAL A 245 6.96 11.89 5.16
CA VAL A 245 8.36 12.14 4.80
C VAL A 245 8.60 11.85 3.32
N THR A 246 7.99 10.78 2.79
CA THR A 246 8.11 10.40 1.39
C THR A 246 7.50 11.45 0.48
N ILE A 247 6.30 11.95 0.81
CA ILE A 247 5.63 12.97 -0.01
C ILE A 247 6.41 14.28 -0.02
N VAL A 248 6.91 14.72 1.13
CA VAL A 248 7.72 15.95 1.23
C VAL A 248 9.02 15.79 0.44
N HIS A 249 9.68 14.63 0.55
CA HIS A 249 10.90 14.33 -0.19
C HIS A 249 10.67 14.37 -1.70
N ASP A 250 9.66 13.66 -2.22
CA ASP A 250 9.31 13.65 -3.65
C ASP A 250 8.96 15.06 -4.16
N ALA A 251 8.24 15.85 -3.36
CA ALA A 251 7.88 17.23 -3.71
C ALA A 251 9.11 18.15 -3.78
N MET A 252 10.04 18.03 -2.83
CA MET A 252 11.28 18.81 -2.83
C MET A 252 12.19 18.43 -3.99
N GLU A 253 12.25 17.14 -4.35
CA GLU A 253 13.00 16.67 -5.51
C GLU A 253 12.42 17.23 -6.82
N PHE A 254 11.08 17.21 -6.97
CA PHE A 254 10.41 17.82 -8.12
C PHE A 254 10.68 19.32 -8.23
N VAL A 255 10.61 20.05 -7.11
CA VAL A 255 10.92 21.49 -7.08
C VAL A 255 12.38 21.76 -7.44
N ALA A 256 13.32 20.98 -6.88
CA ALA A 256 14.74 21.12 -7.18
C ALA A 256 15.05 20.87 -8.67
N ALA A 257 14.47 19.82 -9.26
CA ALA A 257 14.58 19.52 -10.69
C ALA A 257 14.03 20.67 -11.56
N HIS A 258 12.90 21.25 -11.17
CA HIS A 258 12.30 22.39 -11.88
C HIS A 258 13.17 23.65 -11.83
N ILE A 259 13.88 23.88 -10.71
CA ILE A 259 14.73 25.05 -10.54
C ILE A 259 16.06 24.90 -11.32
N THR A 260 16.56 23.67 -11.49
CA THR A 260 17.79 23.37 -12.24
C THR A 260 17.58 23.37 -13.76
N GLU A 261 16.47 22.81 -14.25
CA GLU A 261 16.10 22.88 -15.67
C GLU A 261 15.40 24.21 -15.98
N LYS A 262 16.17 25.22 -16.43
CA LYS A 262 15.60 26.46 -17.02
C LYS A 262 14.68 26.12 -18.21
N GLY A 263 13.38 25.96 -17.95
CA GLY A 263 12.30 26.08 -18.94
C GLY A 263 11.85 24.81 -19.66
N ALA A 264 12.31 23.62 -19.30
CA ALA A 264 11.68 22.36 -19.74
C ALA A 264 10.89 21.77 -18.57
N MET A 265 9.62 21.44 -18.77
CA MET A 265 8.83 20.73 -17.76
C MET A 265 9.16 19.23 -17.85
N PRO A 266 9.85 18.62 -16.87
CA PRO A 266 9.66 17.20 -16.64
C PRO A 266 8.23 17.02 -16.10
N MET A 267 7.41 16.29 -16.85
CA MET A 267 6.07 15.94 -16.39
C MET A 267 6.22 15.11 -15.10
N PRO A 268 5.57 15.46 -13.98
CA PRO A 268 5.56 14.60 -12.82
C PRO A 268 4.94 13.27 -13.24
N THR A 269 5.70 12.19 -13.09
CA THR A 269 5.18 10.82 -13.12
C THR A 269 4.24 10.69 -11.93
N GLY A 270 2.96 11.00 -12.15
CA GLY A 270 1.91 10.86 -11.13
C GLY A 270 0.82 11.93 -11.09
N ILE A 271 0.89 13.02 -11.86
CA ILE A 271 -0.16 14.07 -11.86
C ILE A 271 -0.66 14.33 -13.28
N THR A 272 -1.58 13.49 -13.77
CA THR A 272 -2.20 13.60 -15.09
C THR A 272 -3.64 14.12 -15.04
N ASN A 273 -3.89 15.25 -14.36
CA ASN A 273 -5.18 15.92 -14.48
C ASN A 273 -5.16 17.02 -15.56
N MET A 274 -6.11 16.94 -16.50
CA MET A 274 -6.33 17.91 -17.58
C MET A 274 -6.54 19.34 -17.07
N ALA A 275 -7.04 19.49 -15.84
CA ALA A 275 -7.20 20.77 -15.16
C ALA A 275 -5.85 21.46 -14.91
N THR A 276 -4.81 20.72 -14.51
CA THR A 276 -3.45 21.23 -14.30
C THR A 276 -2.84 21.70 -15.62
N LYS A 277 -3.10 20.98 -16.71
CA LYS A 277 -2.61 21.34 -18.06
C LYS A 277 -3.22 22.65 -18.58
N ASN A 278 -4.51 22.88 -18.31
CA ASN A 278 -5.18 24.13 -18.70
C ASN A 278 -4.79 25.30 -17.80
N MET A 279 -4.60 25.06 -16.50
CA MET A 279 -4.18 26.08 -15.53
C MET A 279 -2.73 26.56 -15.79
N ILE A 280 -1.81 25.64 -16.12
CA ILE A 280 -0.44 25.95 -16.54
C ILE A 280 -0.42 26.78 -17.83
N ARG A 281 -1.28 26.43 -18.80
CA ARG A 281 -1.38 27.16 -20.07
C ARG A 281 -1.92 28.58 -19.89
N GLN A 282 -2.82 28.78 -18.91
CA GLN A 282 -3.39 30.08 -18.59
C GLN A 282 -2.38 30.98 -17.85
N GLN A 283 -1.65 30.42 -16.88
CA GLN A 283 -0.57 31.14 -16.16
C GLN A 283 0.61 31.51 -17.07
N ALA A 284 0.95 30.64 -18.02
CA ALA A 284 1.98 30.96 -19.02
C ALA A 284 1.57 32.10 -19.97
N MET A 285 0.26 32.30 -20.21
CA MET A 285 -0.24 33.42 -21.03
C MET A 285 -0.32 34.73 -20.24
N GLU A 286 -0.65 34.69 -18.95
CA GLU A 286 -0.70 35.88 -18.06
C GLU A 286 0.71 36.47 -17.83
N GLN A 287 1.75 35.64 -17.67
CA GLN A 287 3.14 36.11 -17.52
C GLN A 287 3.71 36.81 -18.77
N VAL A 288 3.20 36.48 -19.96
CA VAL A 288 3.61 37.15 -21.21
C VAL A 288 2.98 38.55 -21.32
N GLN A 289 1.83 38.79 -20.69
CA GLN A 289 1.18 40.11 -20.68
C GLN A 289 1.76 41.06 -19.62
N GLU A 290 2.18 40.57 -18.45
CA GLU A 290 2.76 41.41 -17.39
C GLU A 290 4.18 41.93 -17.74
N ASN A 291 4.96 41.17 -18.52
CA ASN A 291 6.31 41.56 -18.90
C ASN A 291 6.39 42.76 -19.87
N ASN A 292 5.28 43.18 -20.49
CA ASN A 292 5.27 44.31 -21.41
C ASN A 292 5.05 45.69 -20.75
N ASN A 293 4.71 45.76 -19.45
CA ASN A 293 4.32 47.01 -18.79
C ASN A 293 5.27 47.53 -17.70
N GLN A 294 6.45 46.93 -17.48
CA GLN A 294 7.41 47.43 -16.50
C GLN A 294 8.69 47.98 -17.15
N GLN A 295 8.56 49.10 -17.86
CA GLN A 295 9.67 50.02 -18.11
C GLN A 295 9.45 51.28 -17.28
N HIS A 296 9.92 51.30 -16.04
CA HIS A 296 10.50 52.47 -15.33
C HIS A 296 10.63 52.19 -13.82
N ASN A 297 11.81 51.72 -13.37
CA ASN A 297 12.48 52.10 -12.12
C ASN A 297 13.76 51.27 -11.92
N THR A 298 14.88 51.77 -12.44
CA THR A 298 16.19 51.10 -12.50
C THR A 298 17.11 51.58 -11.39
N ALA A 299 17.15 50.87 -10.26
CA ALA A 299 18.34 50.77 -9.37
C ALA A 299 18.05 49.82 -8.17
N ALA A 300 16.97 50.06 -7.43
CA ALA A 300 16.60 49.24 -6.27
C ALA A 300 16.11 47.84 -6.68
N ALA A 301 15.30 47.75 -7.75
CA ALA A 301 14.86 46.47 -8.31
C ALA A 301 16.04 45.60 -8.79
N ASN A 302 17.08 46.20 -9.37
CA ASN A 302 18.25 45.45 -9.88
C ASN A 302 19.12 44.88 -8.75
N GLN A 303 19.24 45.57 -7.61
CA GLN A 303 19.98 45.05 -6.44
C GLN A 303 19.18 43.95 -5.73
N THR A 304 17.86 44.10 -5.59
CA THR A 304 17.00 43.06 -5.00
C THR A 304 16.92 41.81 -5.90
N SER A 305 16.84 41.99 -7.23
CA SER A 305 16.86 40.86 -8.19
C SER A 305 18.22 40.14 -8.21
N MET A 306 19.35 40.85 -8.14
CA MET A 306 20.69 40.22 -8.06
C MET A 306 20.92 39.51 -6.72
N ASN A 307 20.47 40.08 -5.59
CA ASN A 307 20.56 39.41 -4.28
C ASN A 307 19.68 38.15 -4.22
N ASN A 308 18.48 38.18 -4.77
CA ASN A 308 17.62 36.99 -4.83
C ASN A 308 18.17 35.93 -5.80
N GLN A 309 18.79 36.32 -6.91
CA GLN A 309 19.46 35.37 -7.81
C GLN A 309 20.67 34.68 -7.16
N ASN A 310 21.51 35.43 -6.42
CA ASN A 310 22.64 34.87 -5.68
C ASN A 310 22.20 33.99 -4.52
N LEU A 311 21.13 34.36 -3.80
CA LEU A 311 20.58 33.57 -2.70
C LEU A 311 19.96 32.27 -3.21
N ASN A 312 19.18 32.31 -4.30
CA ASN A 312 18.61 31.11 -4.92
C ASN A 312 19.71 30.18 -5.46
N GLN A 313 20.76 30.72 -6.08
CA GLN A 313 21.91 29.92 -6.50
C GLN A 313 22.64 29.28 -5.32
N THR A 314 22.77 29.99 -4.20
CA THR A 314 23.46 29.49 -3.01
C THR A 314 22.64 28.40 -2.31
N ILE A 315 21.32 28.62 -2.13
CA ILE A 315 20.40 27.63 -1.54
C ILE A 315 20.34 26.36 -2.40
N ASN A 316 20.29 26.50 -3.73
CA ASN A 316 20.31 25.34 -4.62
C ASN A 316 21.64 24.57 -4.52
N THR A 317 22.77 25.29 -4.51
CA THR A 317 24.09 24.66 -4.40
C THR A 317 24.25 23.92 -3.07
N GLU A 318 23.76 24.49 -1.97
CA GLU A 318 23.76 23.84 -0.66
C GLU A 318 22.81 22.63 -0.63
N TYR A 319 21.59 22.74 -1.18
CA TYR A 319 20.63 21.64 -1.24
C TYR A 319 21.12 20.48 -2.12
N GLU A 320 21.74 20.76 -3.26
CA GLU A 320 22.37 19.77 -4.14
C GLU A 320 23.58 19.09 -3.50
N SER A 321 24.28 19.80 -2.62
CA SER A 321 25.44 19.26 -1.89
C SER A 321 25.06 18.29 -0.76
N LEU A 322 23.80 18.29 -0.32
CA LEU A 322 23.30 17.38 0.70
C LEU A 322 23.09 15.98 0.11
N THR A 323 23.51 14.96 0.85
CA THR A 323 23.14 13.58 0.52
C THR A 323 21.64 13.36 0.72
N GLU A 324 21.09 12.36 0.04
CA GLU A 324 19.67 12.01 0.17
C GLU A 324 19.25 11.69 1.61
N ASP A 325 20.16 11.12 2.40
CA ASP A 325 19.92 10.84 3.81
C ASP A 325 19.89 12.13 4.66
N GLN A 326 20.74 13.10 4.35
CA GLN A 326 20.75 14.40 5.03
C GLN A 326 19.49 15.20 4.74
N LYS A 327 19.04 15.25 3.47
CA LYS A 327 17.76 15.89 3.09
C LYS A 327 16.59 15.31 3.87
N LYS A 328 16.55 13.98 4.01
CA LYS A 328 15.48 13.29 4.76
C LYS A 328 15.55 13.49 6.26
N GLN A 329 16.76 13.56 6.85
CA GLN A 329 16.90 13.89 8.26
C GLN A 329 16.35 15.28 8.57
N LEU A 330 16.55 16.26 7.68
CA LEU A 330 15.97 17.59 7.81
C LEU A 330 14.43 17.54 7.74
N ILE A 331 13.88 16.82 6.76
CA ILE A 331 12.42 16.62 6.65
C ILE A 331 11.86 15.95 7.91
N GLN A 332 12.53 14.92 8.42
CA GLN A 332 12.14 14.25 9.65
C GLN A 332 12.20 15.16 10.87
N GLN A 333 13.18 16.06 10.98
CA GLN A 333 13.24 17.02 12.08
C GLN A 333 12.04 17.98 12.07
N VAL A 334 11.57 18.38 10.88
CA VAL A 334 10.38 19.22 10.74
C VAL A 334 9.12 18.43 11.11
N LEU A 335 9.00 17.19 10.63
CA LEU A 335 7.79 16.38 10.83
C LEU A 335 7.71 15.69 12.19
N LYS A 336 8.83 15.42 12.87
CA LYS A 336 8.88 14.72 14.17
C LYS A 336 8.94 15.65 15.38
N ALA A 337 8.59 16.93 15.23
CA ALA A 337 8.69 17.92 16.32
C ALA A 337 8.00 17.50 17.64
N GLU A 338 7.07 16.54 17.62
CA GLU A 338 6.41 15.98 18.81
C GLU A 338 6.42 14.44 18.90
N GLY A 339 7.30 13.74 18.17
CA GLY A 339 7.40 12.28 18.23
C GLY A 339 6.26 11.50 17.55
N HIS A 340 5.40 12.20 16.79
CA HIS A 340 4.36 11.60 15.98
C HIS A 340 4.86 11.24 14.58
N GLN A 341 4.40 10.11 14.05
CA GLN A 341 4.60 9.74 12.64
C GLN A 341 3.35 10.12 11.85
N PHE A 342 3.55 10.90 10.79
CA PHE A 342 2.46 11.38 9.94
C PHE A 342 2.29 10.46 8.73
N MET A 343 1.06 10.04 8.50
CA MET A 343 0.65 9.28 7.33
C MET A 343 -0.28 10.13 6.48
N VAL A 344 -0.20 9.95 5.17
CA VAL A 344 -1.03 10.68 4.21
C VAL A 344 -1.87 9.68 3.43
N THR A 345 -3.15 10.00 3.27
CA THR A 345 -4.13 9.21 2.53
C THR A 345 -5.03 10.15 1.73
N PRO A 346 -5.64 9.72 0.60
CA PRO A 346 -6.61 10.53 -0.13
C PRO A 346 -7.79 10.96 0.74
N LYS A 347 -8.37 12.12 0.43
CA LYS A 347 -9.55 12.64 1.15
C LYS A 347 -10.77 11.71 1.03
N GLU A 348 -10.90 11.03 -0.10
CA GLU A 348 -12.01 10.13 -0.45
C GLU A 348 -11.67 8.66 -0.13
N ILE A 349 -10.79 8.44 0.86
CA ILE A 349 -10.32 7.10 1.25
C ILE A 349 -11.47 6.17 1.64
N ASP A 350 -12.54 6.69 2.23
CA ASP A 350 -13.75 5.94 2.57
C ASP A 350 -14.33 5.19 1.36
N THR A 351 -14.54 5.90 0.25
CA THR A 351 -15.07 5.33 -1.00
C THR A 351 -14.11 4.31 -1.58
N TYR A 352 -12.80 4.59 -1.55
CA TYR A 352 -11.80 3.67 -2.09
C TYR A 352 -11.69 2.37 -1.29
N ILE A 353 -11.82 2.44 0.04
CA ILE A 353 -11.80 1.27 0.92
C ILE A 353 -13.01 0.38 0.64
N GLU A 354 -14.21 0.96 0.54
CA GLU A 354 -15.44 0.23 0.21
C GLU A 354 -15.32 -0.47 -1.15
N GLU A 355 -14.88 0.26 -2.19
CA GLU A 355 -14.73 -0.30 -3.53
C GLU A 355 -13.68 -1.40 -3.61
N MET A 356 -12.53 -1.21 -2.94
CA MET A 356 -11.48 -2.21 -2.87
C MET A 356 -11.92 -3.43 -2.05
N ALA A 357 -12.70 -3.23 -0.99
CA ALA A 357 -13.26 -4.30 -0.19
C ALA A 357 -14.16 -5.20 -1.03
N HIS A 358 -15.05 -4.63 -1.86
CA HIS A 358 -15.87 -5.41 -2.79
C HIS A 358 -15.03 -6.18 -3.83
N ILE A 359 -13.98 -5.57 -4.37
CA ILE A 359 -13.08 -6.23 -5.34
C ILE A 359 -12.44 -7.46 -4.72
N ILE A 360 -11.86 -7.31 -3.53
CA ILE A 360 -11.16 -8.38 -2.81
C ILE A 360 -12.13 -9.43 -2.32
N ALA A 361 -13.24 -9.04 -1.67
CA ALA A 361 -14.23 -9.98 -1.17
C ALA A 361 -14.89 -10.77 -2.31
N GLY A 362 -15.27 -10.12 -3.42
CA GLY A 362 -15.80 -10.79 -4.60
C GLY A 362 -14.77 -11.74 -5.23
N GLY A 363 -13.50 -11.35 -5.27
CA GLY A 363 -12.42 -12.18 -5.77
C GLY A 363 -12.11 -13.38 -4.87
N LEU A 364 -12.12 -13.19 -3.55
CA LEU A 364 -11.99 -14.27 -2.55
C LEU A 364 -13.18 -15.23 -2.62
N ASN A 365 -14.41 -14.71 -2.70
CA ASN A 365 -15.61 -15.54 -2.85
C ASN A 365 -15.50 -16.42 -4.11
N ALA A 366 -15.08 -15.85 -5.24
CA ALA A 366 -14.90 -16.62 -6.47
C ALA A 366 -13.74 -17.63 -6.42
N ALA A 367 -12.63 -17.29 -5.76
CA ALA A 367 -11.48 -18.19 -5.65
C ALA A 367 -11.71 -19.32 -4.65
N LEU A 368 -12.40 -19.05 -3.54
CA LEU A 368 -12.62 -20.00 -2.44
C LEU A 368 -13.84 -20.89 -2.63
N HIS A 369 -14.81 -20.50 -3.47
CA HIS A 369 -15.99 -21.30 -3.79
C HIS A 369 -15.96 -21.77 -5.25
N PRO A 370 -15.53 -23.02 -5.52
CA PRO A 370 -15.36 -23.56 -6.87
C PRO A 370 -16.56 -23.43 -7.83
N LYS A 371 -17.79 -23.31 -7.31
CA LYS A 371 -19.00 -23.17 -8.14
C LYS A 371 -19.61 -21.77 -8.19
N ILE A 372 -19.11 -20.80 -7.43
CA ILE A 372 -19.57 -19.42 -7.55
C ILE A 372 -18.77 -18.77 -8.66
N GLY A 373 -19.42 -18.57 -9.82
CA GLY A 373 -18.81 -17.77 -10.88
C GLY A 373 -18.53 -16.36 -10.39
N ILE A 374 -17.51 -15.70 -10.94
CA ILE A 374 -17.15 -14.33 -10.54
C ILE A 374 -18.32 -13.34 -10.77
N GLU A 375 -19.25 -13.68 -11.66
CA GLU A 375 -20.47 -12.89 -11.90
C GLU A 375 -21.52 -13.05 -10.81
N ASP A 376 -21.58 -14.22 -10.16
CA ASP A 376 -22.48 -14.51 -9.05
C ASP A 376 -21.89 -14.05 -7.72
N ALA A 377 -20.56 -14.06 -7.57
CA ALA A 377 -19.85 -13.62 -6.36
C ALA A 377 -20.19 -12.17 -5.98
N ALA A 378 -20.42 -11.31 -6.96
CA ALA A 378 -20.84 -9.92 -6.76
C ALA A 378 -22.28 -9.78 -6.23
N MET A 379 -23.12 -10.82 -6.33
CA MET A 379 -24.46 -10.82 -5.73
C MET A 379 -24.44 -11.10 -4.22
N TYR A 380 -23.31 -11.60 -3.70
CA TYR A 380 -23.14 -11.98 -2.30
C TYR A 380 -22.30 -10.99 -1.49
N THR A 381 -21.78 -9.94 -2.15
CA THR A 381 -21.19 -8.77 -1.48
C THR A 381 -22.30 -7.75 -1.19
N HIS A 382 -22.28 -7.11 -0.02
CA HIS A 382 -23.40 -6.29 0.50
C HIS A 382 -23.19 -4.79 0.34
#